data_AF-A0A0E0J5Q9-F1
#
_entry.id   AF-A0A0E0J5Q9-F1
#
_cell.length_a   1.000
_cell.length_b   1.000
_cell.length_c   1.000
_cell.angle_alpha   90.00
_cell.angle_beta   90.00
_cell.angle_gamma   90.00
#
_symmetry.space_group_name_H-M   'P 1'
#
loop_
_entity.id
_entity.type
_entity.pdbx_description
1 polymer ?
#
loop_
_entity_poly.entity_id
_entity_poly.type
_entity_poly.pdbx_seq_one_letter_code
_entity_poly.pdbx_strand_id
1 'polypeptide(L)'
;MAAAARLLPVAAKRLTARARRLSTSTSTSPPATAVLYDQHGPPDKVLRVAVDSRLLSPGDWVIPSPPSLGTWQTYIGALPEPALGLNCVGGNAASVILKFLRQGGTMVTYGGMSKKPVTVSTSSFIFKDLSLRGFWLQKWMSSDKAEESRTMIDYLLDLVHEGKLKYEMELTPFSDFHLALDKALGKHGSQPKQVLKF
;
A
#
# COMPACT_ATOMS: atom_id res chain seq x y z
N MET A 1 -7.96 -51.69 43.39
CA MET A 1 -9.22 -51.21 43.97
C MET A 1 -9.21 -49.69 43.85
N ALA A 2 -9.84 -49.08 42.85
CA ALA A 2 -11.28 -48.83 42.71
C ALA A 2 -11.84 -47.91 43.83
N ALA A 3 -12.16 -46.65 43.47
CA ALA A 3 -13.36 -45.95 43.91
C ALA A 3 -13.60 -44.72 43.03
N ALA A 4 -14.83 -44.62 42.52
CA ALA A 4 -15.33 -43.57 41.65
C ALA A 4 -15.98 -42.45 42.47
N ALA A 5 -16.05 -41.25 41.90
CA ALA A 5 -17.15 -40.33 42.17
C ALA A 5 -17.37 -39.42 40.94
N ARG A 6 -18.60 -39.45 40.45
CA ARG A 6 -19.17 -38.69 39.34
C ARG A 6 -20.27 -37.80 39.94
N LEU A 7 -20.55 -36.64 39.32
CA LEU A 7 -21.81 -35.85 39.25
C LEU A 7 -21.45 -34.34 39.14
N LEU A 8 -21.52 -33.69 37.96
CA LEU A 8 -22.66 -33.07 37.21
C LEU A 8 -22.78 -31.53 37.44
N PRO A 9 -23.45 -30.75 36.55
CA PRO A 9 -22.90 -29.56 35.88
C PRO A 9 -23.45 -28.21 36.38
N VAL A 10 -22.80 -27.09 36.02
CA VAL A 10 -23.32 -25.73 36.25
C VAL A 10 -23.66 -25.03 34.93
N ALA A 11 -24.86 -24.46 34.92
CA ALA A 11 -25.63 -23.98 33.78
C ALA A 11 -25.13 -22.66 33.14
N ALA A 12 -25.45 -22.52 31.86
CA ALA A 12 -25.31 -21.30 31.07
C ALA A 12 -26.22 -20.16 31.59
N LYS A 13 -25.68 -18.94 31.67
CA LYS A 13 -26.45 -17.70 31.81
C LYS A 13 -26.27 -16.84 30.57
N ARG A 14 -27.35 -16.68 29.79
CA ARG A 14 -27.48 -15.65 28.74
C ARG A 14 -27.70 -14.31 29.42
N LEU A 15 -26.84 -13.33 29.11
CA LEU A 15 -27.02 -11.92 29.47
C LEU A 15 -27.51 -11.15 28.24
N THR A 16 -28.77 -10.73 28.29
CA THR A 16 -29.37 -9.78 27.35
C THR A 16 -28.98 -8.36 27.75
N ALA A 17 -28.15 -7.68 26.94
CA ALA A 17 -27.86 -6.26 27.12
C ALA A 17 -28.70 -5.40 26.14
N ARG A 18 -29.41 -4.45 26.74
CA ARG A 18 -30.37 -3.51 26.14
C ARG A 18 -29.62 -2.46 25.32
N ALA A 19 -29.86 -2.41 24.01
CA ALA A 19 -29.23 -1.44 23.10
C ALA A 19 -29.73 -0.01 23.39
N ARG A 20 -28.83 0.86 23.84
CA ARG A 20 -29.03 2.31 23.94
C ARG A 20 -28.64 2.92 22.60
N ARG A 21 -29.60 3.54 21.89
CA ARG A 21 -29.31 4.32 20.66
C ARG A 21 -28.43 5.52 21.04
N LEU A 22 -27.19 5.54 20.57
CA LEU A 22 -26.44 6.78 20.39
C LEU A 22 -26.56 7.19 18.92
N SER A 23 -27.18 8.35 18.72
CA SER A 23 -27.16 9.10 17.48
C SER A 23 -25.83 9.83 17.38
N THR A 24 -24.99 9.44 16.43
CA THR A 24 -23.91 10.29 15.92
C THR A 24 -24.01 10.33 14.40
N SER A 25 -24.13 11.55 13.88
CA SER A 25 -24.13 11.86 12.45
C SER A 25 -22.86 11.33 11.80
N THR A 26 -23.01 10.33 10.93
CA THR A 26 -21.95 9.93 10.01
C THR A 26 -22.38 10.35 8.62
N SER A 27 -21.69 11.38 8.10
CA SER A 27 -21.60 11.64 6.68
C SER A 27 -21.27 10.32 5.98
N THR A 28 -22.19 9.89 5.12
CA THR A 28 -22.11 8.63 4.39
C THR A 28 -20.86 8.63 3.51
N SER A 29 -19.89 7.80 3.85
CA SER A 29 -18.86 7.36 2.93
C SER A 29 -19.52 6.65 1.73
N PRO A 30 -18.97 6.77 0.51
CA PRO A 30 -19.49 6.02 -0.62
C PRO A 30 -19.47 4.51 -0.34
N PRO A 31 -20.41 3.74 -0.90
CA PRO A 31 -20.60 2.33 -0.56
C PRO A 31 -19.31 1.55 -0.83
N ALA A 32 -18.70 1.05 0.23
CA ALA A 32 -17.58 0.12 0.12
C ALA A 32 -18.07 -1.18 -0.53
N THR A 33 -17.35 -1.68 -1.52
CA THR A 33 -17.55 -3.03 -2.06
C THR A 33 -17.40 -4.02 -0.91
N ALA A 34 -18.51 -4.58 -0.43
CA ALA A 34 -18.52 -5.52 0.68
C ALA A 34 -18.05 -6.89 0.19
N VAL A 35 -16.79 -7.21 0.41
CA VAL A 35 -16.28 -8.60 0.33
C VAL A 35 -16.63 -9.28 1.65
N LEU A 36 -17.37 -10.39 1.58
CA LEU A 36 -17.75 -11.17 2.77
C LEU A 36 -16.65 -12.20 3.06
N TYR A 37 -16.08 -12.16 4.28
CA TYR A 37 -15.07 -13.12 4.74
C TYR A 37 -15.71 -14.03 5.80
N ASP A 38 -15.94 -15.31 5.50
CA ASP A 38 -16.52 -16.25 6.48
C ASP A 38 -15.46 -16.86 7.42
N GLN A 39 -14.17 -16.79 7.07
CA GLN A 39 -13.06 -17.29 7.90
C GLN A 39 -11.96 -16.25 8.01
N HIS A 40 -11.60 -15.87 9.25
CA HIS A 40 -10.45 -15.02 9.53
C HIS A 40 -9.15 -15.85 9.50
N GLY A 41 -8.33 -15.69 8.45
CA GLY A 41 -6.99 -16.29 8.36
C GLY A 41 -6.28 -15.94 7.03
N PRO A 42 -4.93 -15.95 6.96
CA PRO A 42 -4.18 -15.54 5.78
C PRO A 42 -4.17 -16.66 4.72
N PRO A 43 -4.20 -16.37 3.41
CA PRO A 43 -4.53 -15.11 2.74
C PRO A 43 -5.97 -14.99 2.27
N ASP A 44 -6.46 -13.75 2.20
CA ASP A 44 -7.83 -13.42 1.80
C ASP A 44 -8.02 -13.55 0.28
N LYS A 45 -8.42 -14.75 -0.15
CA LYS A 45 -8.90 -15.01 -1.50
C LYS A 45 -10.35 -14.54 -1.60
N VAL A 46 -10.69 -13.79 -2.65
CA VAL A 46 -12.09 -13.53 -2.98
C VAL A 46 -12.75 -14.89 -3.23
N LEU A 47 -13.69 -15.30 -2.38
CA LEU A 47 -14.43 -16.56 -2.55
C LEU A 47 -15.75 -16.33 -3.28
N ARG A 48 -16.39 -15.19 -3.02
CA ARG A 48 -17.64 -14.78 -3.66
C ARG A 48 -17.76 -13.27 -3.62
N VAL A 49 -18.23 -12.68 -4.72
CA VAL A 49 -18.50 -11.24 -4.80
C VAL A 49 -19.98 -11.01 -4.46
N ALA A 50 -20.26 -10.17 -3.47
CA ALA A 50 -21.63 -9.91 -3.01
C ALA A 50 -22.36 -8.84 -3.86
N VAL A 51 -21.63 -8.07 -4.65
CA VAL A 51 -22.13 -7.01 -5.53
C VAL A 51 -21.39 -7.12 -6.86
N ASP A 52 -22.07 -6.92 -7.99
CA ASP A 52 -21.46 -7.03 -9.32
C ASP A 52 -20.33 -6.00 -9.49
N SER A 53 -19.09 -6.43 -9.26
CA SER A 53 -17.89 -5.62 -9.44
C SER A 53 -17.16 -6.11 -10.68
N ARG A 54 -16.98 -5.22 -11.67
CA ARG A 54 -16.24 -5.53 -12.90
C ARG A 54 -14.74 -5.75 -12.72
N LEU A 55 -14.24 -5.68 -11.47
CA LEU A 55 -12.81 -5.58 -11.14
C LEU A 55 -12.29 -6.75 -10.30
N LEU A 56 -13.16 -7.60 -9.75
CA LEU A 56 -12.75 -8.69 -8.85
C LEU A 56 -13.49 -9.97 -9.19
N SER A 57 -12.76 -11.06 -9.26
CA SER A 57 -13.26 -12.42 -9.49
C SER A 57 -12.93 -13.32 -8.30
N PRO A 58 -13.75 -14.37 -8.04
CA PRO A 58 -13.38 -15.41 -7.11
C PRO A 58 -12.03 -16.04 -7.49
N GLY A 59 -11.01 -15.90 -6.64
CA GLY A 59 -9.63 -16.13 -7.10
C GLY A 59 -8.65 -15.04 -6.68
N ASP A 60 -9.11 -13.80 -6.78
CA ASP A 60 -8.24 -12.63 -6.67
C ASP A 60 -7.78 -12.40 -5.23
N TRP A 61 -6.59 -11.81 -5.12
CA TRP A 61 -5.99 -11.44 -3.86
C TRP A 61 -6.35 -10.00 -3.55
N VAL A 62 -6.95 -9.77 -2.39
CA VAL A 62 -7.38 -8.43 -1.97
C VAL A 62 -6.70 -8.01 -0.68
N ILE A 63 -6.35 -6.73 -0.58
CA ILE A 63 -5.86 -6.13 0.66
C ILE A 63 -7.02 -5.32 1.24
N PRO A 64 -7.53 -5.66 2.45
CA PRO A 64 -8.62 -4.90 3.04
C PRO A 64 -8.19 -3.46 3.36
N SER A 65 -9.06 -2.51 3.02
CA SER A 65 -8.92 -1.09 3.35
C SER A 65 -10.06 -0.65 4.29
N PRO A 66 -9.78 0.08 5.40
CA PRO A 66 -8.45 0.51 5.81
C PRO A 66 -7.62 -0.70 6.27
N PRO A 67 -6.33 -0.79 5.90
CA PRO A 67 -5.48 -1.83 6.43
C PRO A 67 -5.44 -1.64 7.94
N SER A 68 -5.97 -2.60 8.69
CA SER A 68 -5.73 -2.62 10.13
C SER A 68 -4.22 -2.74 10.33
N LEU A 69 -3.70 -2.04 11.34
CA LEU A 69 -2.28 -2.00 11.64
C LEU A 69 -1.80 -3.44 11.92
N GLY A 70 -1.11 -4.07 10.96
CA GLY A 70 -0.69 -5.48 11.04
C GLY A 70 -1.04 -6.32 9.81
N THR A 71 -2.06 -5.94 9.03
CA THR A 71 -2.56 -6.79 7.92
C THR A 71 -1.48 -7.00 6.85
N TRP A 72 -0.88 -5.91 6.35
CA TRP A 72 0.16 -6.02 5.32
C TRP A 72 1.46 -6.63 5.86
N GLN A 73 1.78 -6.45 7.14
CA GLN A 73 2.97 -7.05 7.76
C GLN A 73 2.86 -8.58 7.79
N THR A 74 1.67 -9.11 8.07
CA THR A 74 1.40 -10.56 8.02
C THR A 74 1.58 -11.11 6.61
N TYR A 75 1.09 -10.38 5.59
CA TYR A 75 1.25 -10.78 4.19
C TYR A 75 2.72 -10.77 3.73
N ILE A 76 3.49 -9.74 4.09
CA ILE A 76 4.92 -9.69 3.74
C ILE A 76 5.71 -10.77 4.47
N GLY A 77 5.32 -11.17 5.68
CA GLY A 77 5.96 -12.27 6.42
C GLY A 77 5.85 -13.64 5.74
N ALA A 78 4.87 -13.83 4.84
CA ALA A 78 4.70 -15.05 4.05
C ALA A 78 5.45 -15.01 2.70
N LEU A 79 5.99 -13.85 2.31
CA LEU A 79 6.72 -13.66 1.06
C LEU A 79 8.24 -13.73 1.30
N PRO A 80 9.03 -14.13 0.29
CA PRO A 80 10.48 -14.01 0.37
C PRO A 80 10.90 -12.57 0.67
N GLU A 81 11.92 -12.40 1.52
CA GLU A 81 12.44 -11.08 1.85
C GLU A 81 12.94 -10.36 0.56
N PRO A 82 12.51 -9.12 0.29
CA PRO A 82 12.87 -8.40 -0.93
C PRO A 82 14.36 -8.05 -1.01
N ALA A 83 14.92 -8.13 -2.22
CA ALA A 83 16.27 -7.69 -2.53
C ALA A 83 16.39 -6.16 -2.70
N LEU A 84 15.29 -5.50 -3.06
CA LEU A 84 15.25 -4.07 -3.40
C LEU A 84 14.08 -3.38 -2.70
N GLY A 85 14.35 -2.24 -2.07
CA GLY A 85 13.36 -1.35 -1.48
C GLY A 85 13.41 0.03 -2.11
N LEU A 86 12.26 0.60 -2.45
CA LEU A 86 12.16 1.94 -3.05
C LEU A 86 11.55 2.91 -2.04
N ASN A 87 12.27 4.00 -1.73
CA ASN A 87 11.86 4.99 -0.75
C ASN A 87 11.70 6.39 -1.37
N CYS A 88 10.58 7.04 -1.05
CA CYS A 88 10.30 8.44 -1.37
C CYS A 88 9.79 9.24 -0.16
N VAL A 89 9.72 8.62 1.02
CA VAL A 89 9.11 9.23 2.20
C VAL A 89 10.18 9.70 3.17
N GLY A 90 11.11 8.83 3.56
CA GLY A 90 12.05 9.07 4.66
C GLY A 90 11.45 8.72 6.04
N GLY A 91 12.19 8.99 7.12
CA GLY A 91 11.77 8.71 8.49
C GLY A 91 11.40 7.24 8.73
N ASN A 92 10.40 7.01 9.59
CA ASN A 92 9.98 5.67 10.00
C ASN A 92 9.53 4.77 8.83
N ALA A 93 8.99 5.35 7.76
CA ALA A 93 8.60 4.59 6.58
C ALA A 93 9.81 3.92 5.91
N ALA A 94 10.94 4.63 5.84
CA ALA A 94 12.19 4.06 5.32
C ALA A 94 12.74 2.95 6.25
N SER A 95 12.66 3.15 7.58
CA SER A 95 13.09 2.13 8.54
C SER A 95 12.28 0.83 8.46
N VAL A 96 10.99 0.95 8.14
CA VAL A 96 10.12 -0.21 7.88
C VAL A 96 10.59 -0.98 6.65
N ILE A 97 10.87 -0.30 5.53
CA ILE A 97 11.40 -0.95 4.31
C ILE A 97 12.69 -1.72 4.64
N LEU A 98 13.64 -1.07 5.32
CA LEU A 98 14.93 -1.67 5.69
C LEU A 98 14.79 -2.93 6.55
N LYS A 99 13.77 -3.00 7.42
CA LYS A 99 13.52 -4.17 8.27
C LYS A 99 13.20 -5.42 7.44
N PHE A 100 12.43 -5.25 6.36
CA PHE A 100 11.97 -6.34 5.50
C PHE A 100 12.96 -6.72 4.40
N LEU A 101 13.97 -5.89 4.11
CA LEU A 101 14.99 -6.25 3.13
C LEU A 101 15.75 -7.50 3.58
N ARG A 102 16.04 -8.37 2.61
CA ARG A 102 16.89 -9.54 2.82
C ARG A 102 18.32 -9.13 3.17
N GLN A 103 19.10 -10.09 3.65
CA GLN A 103 20.55 -9.90 3.79
C GLN A 103 21.19 -9.56 2.43
N GLY A 104 22.05 -8.53 2.38
CA GLY A 104 22.61 -7.98 1.15
C GLY A 104 21.62 -7.12 0.35
N GLY A 105 20.45 -6.79 0.90
CA GLY A 105 19.42 -6.01 0.24
C GLY A 105 19.79 -4.55 0.04
N THR A 106 19.23 -3.91 -0.99
CA THR A 106 19.47 -2.50 -1.30
C THR A 106 18.20 -1.67 -1.13
N MET A 107 18.29 -0.54 -0.43
CA MET A 107 17.26 0.50 -0.47
C MET A 107 17.71 1.66 -1.35
N VAL A 108 16.90 2.03 -2.34
CA VAL A 108 17.10 3.19 -3.20
C VAL A 108 16.14 4.29 -2.78
N THR A 109 16.69 5.45 -2.42
CA THR A 109 15.91 6.65 -2.13
C THR A 109 15.91 7.59 -3.32
N TYR A 110 14.72 7.94 -3.83
CA TYR A 110 14.53 8.83 -4.98
C TYR A 110 13.75 10.11 -4.63
N GLY A 111 13.31 10.26 -3.38
CA GLY A 111 12.61 11.45 -2.90
C GLY A 111 12.48 11.48 -1.37
N GLY A 112 11.89 12.55 -0.84
CA GLY A 112 11.82 12.80 0.59
C GLY A 112 10.57 13.57 1.02
N MET A 113 9.38 13.02 0.75
CA MET A 113 8.09 13.66 1.01
C MET A 113 7.89 14.05 2.48
N SER A 114 8.44 13.29 3.44
CA SER A 114 8.29 13.61 4.86
C SER A 114 9.23 14.72 5.35
N LYS A 115 10.23 15.11 4.54
CA LYS A 115 11.34 16.00 4.94
C LYS A 115 12.15 15.50 6.14
N LYS A 116 11.98 14.24 6.54
CA LYS A 116 12.77 13.58 7.59
C LYS A 116 13.92 12.79 6.95
N PRO A 117 15.08 12.70 7.62
CA PRO A 117 16.19 11.91 7.11
C PRO A 117 15.84 10.42 7.07
N VAL A 118 16.60 9.67 6.27
CA VAL A 118 16.59 8.21 6.32
C VAL A 118 17.48 7.77 7.48
N THR A 119 16.92 7.05 8.43
CA THR A 119 17.66 6.49 9.58
C THR A 119 17.78 4.98 9.44
N VAL A 120 19.01 4.48 9.58
CA VAL A 120 19.35 3.05 9.47
C VAL A 120 19.84 2.56 10.83
N SER A 121 19.42 1.36 11.23
CA SER A 121 19.97 0.75 12.44
C SER A 121 21.37 0.19 12.15
N THR A 122 22.32 0.40 13.07
CA THR A 122 23.69 -0.13 12.95
C THR A 122 23.69 -1.64 12.76
N SER A 123 22.83 -2.36 13.48
CA SER A 123 22.72 -3.81 13.39
C SER A 123 22.25 -4.28 12.01
N SER A 124 21.25 -3.60 11.41
CA SER A 124 20.83 -3.92 10.05
C SER A 124 21.90 -3.55 9.02
N PHE A 125 22.61 -2.45 9.22
CA PHE A 125 23.66 -2.04 8.30
C PHE A 125 24.83 -3.04 8.29
N ILE A 126 25.30 -3.46 9.46
CA ILE A 126 26.45 -4.37 9.58
C ILE A 126 26.05 -5.83 9.34
N PHE A 127 25.05 -6.34 10.05
CA PHE A 127 24.80 -7.78 10.07
C PHE A 127 23.84 -8.26 8.97
N LYS A 128 22.95 -7.38 8.49
CA LYS A 128 22.16 -7.65 7.26
C LYS A 128 22.88 -7.17 6.00
N ASP A 129 24.06 -6.56 6.10
CA ASP A 129 24.84 -6.06 4.95
C ASP A 129 23.99 -5.21 3.99
N LEU A 130 23.24 -4.26 4.55
CA LEU A 130 22.30 -3.45 3.75
C LEU A 130 23.02 -2.34 3.00
N SER A 131 22.69 -2.17 1.72
CA SER A 131 23.14 -1.07 0.89
C SER A 131 22.09 0.04 0.82
N LEU A 132 22.52 1.30 0.95
CA LEU A 132 21.66 2.46 0.72
C LEU A 132 22.21 3.28 -0.45
N ARG A 133 21.33 3.62 -1.40
CA ARG A 133 21.66 4.37 -2.61
C ARG A 133 20.70 5.54 -2.79
N GLY A 134 21.20 6.63 -3.35
CA GLY A 134 20.37 7.68 -3.93
C GLY A 134 20.16 7.44 -5.41
N PHE A 135 18.96 7.71 -5.91
CA PHE A 135 18.69 7.78 -7.35
C PHE A 135 18.18 9.16 -7.72
N TRP A 136 18.83 9.80 -8.69
CA TRP A 136 18.48 11.13 -9.15
C TRP A 136 18.22 11.10 -10.66
N LEU A 137 16.94 11.10 -11.03
CA LEU A 137 16.52 10.96 -12.42
C LEU A 137 17.12 12.05 -13.32
N GLN A 138 17.10 13.32 -12.91
CA GLN A 138 17.67 14.41 -13.72
C GLN A 138 19.15 14.19 -14.04
N LYS A 139 19.92 13.68 -13.07
CA LYS A 139 21.33 13.32 -13.28
C LYS A 139 21.47 12.08 -14.17
N TRP A 140 20.52 11.15 -14.14
CA TRP A 140 20.56 9.98 -15.00
C TRP A 140 20.16 10.30 -16.45
N MET A 141 19.34 11.32 -16.65
CA MET A 141 18.89 11.81 -17.96
C MET A 141 19.89 12.79 -18.62
N SER A 142 21.12 12.88 -18.11
CA SER A 142 22.15 13.77 -18.66
C SER A 142 22.70 13.27 -20.00
N SER A 143 23.39 14.15 -20.73
CA SER A 143 23.86 13.88 -22.10
C SER A 143 24.81 12.68 -22.21
N ASP A 144 25.59 12.38 -21.17
CA ASP A 144 26.47 11.20 -21.10
C ASP A 144 25.71 9.87 -21.04
N LYS A 145 24.41 9.90 -20.74
CA LYS A 145 23.51 8.73 -20.69
C LYS A 145 22.35 8.85 -21.68
N ALA A 146 22.46 9.70 -22.69
CA ALA A 146 21.37 9.97 -23.62
C ALA A 146 20.83 8.70 -24.31
N GLU A 147 21.72 7.79 -24.73
CA GLU A 147 21.35 6.53 -25.38
C GLU A 147 20.63 5.56 -24.42
N GLU A 148 21.15 5.39 -23.19
CA GLU A 148 20.48 4.59 -22.15
C GLU A 148 19.10 5.15 -21.82
N SER A 149 19.00 6.47 -21.68
CA SER A 149 17.77 7.21 -21.41
C SER A 149 16.74 7.03 -22.50
N ARG A 150 17.15 7.21 -23.75
CA ARG A 150 16.29 7.02 -24.92
C ARG A 150 15.76 5.60 -25.01
N THR A 151 16.63 4.60 -24.84
CA THR A 151 16.25 3.18 -24.84
C THR A 151 15.18 2.89 -23.78
N MET A 152 15.33 3.46 -22.58
CA MET A 152 14.34 3.31 -21.51
C MET A 152 13.01 3.99 -21.85
N ILE A 153 13.04 5.21 -22.41
CA ILE A 153 11.84 5.92 -22.83
C ILE A 153 11.10 5.13 -23.91
N ASP A 154 11.80 4.64 -24.93
CA ASP A 154 11.20 3.86 -26.01
C ASP A 154 10.52 2.60 -25.45
N TYR A 155 11.18 1.88 -24.53
CA TYR A 155 10.57 0.75 -23.83
C TYR A 155 9.31 1.13 -23.04
N LEU A 156 9.31 2.27 -22.32
CA LEU A 156 8.12 2.73 -21.61
C LEU A 156 6.98 3.09 -22.57
N LEU A 157 7.30 3.71 -23.71
CA LEU A 157 6.31 4.03 -24.75
C LEU A 157 5.71 2.76 -25.33
N ASP A 158 6.49 1.71 -25.57
CA ASP A 158 5.97 0.42 -26.02
C ASP A 158 4.99 -0.16 -25.01
N LEU A 159 5.31 -0.13 -23.71
CA LEU A 159 4.37 -0.58 -22.66
C LEU A 159 3.08 0.24 -22.63
N VAL A 160 3.14 1.54 -22.93
CA VAL A 160 1.94 2.40 -23.04
C VAL A 160 1.12 2.03 -24.29
N HIS A 161 1.75 1.85 -25.45
CA HIS A 161 1.08 1.44 -26.68
C HIS A 161 0.40 0.07 -26.54
N GLU A 162 1.04 -0.86 -25.85
CA GLU A 162 0.49 -2.18 -25.53
C GLU A 162 -0.59 -2.14 -24.43
N GLY A 163 -0.82 -0.98 -23.80
CA GLY A 163 -1.77 -0.81 -22.71
C GLY A 163 -1.36 -1.50 -21.40
N LYS A 164 -0.11 -1.96 -21.28
CA LYS A 164 0.48 -2.57 -20.07
C LYS A 164 0.85 -1.52 -19.03
N LEU A 165 1.18 -0.30 -19.48
CA LEU A 165 1.42 0.85 -18.62
C LEU A 165 0.29 1.86 -18.81
N LYS A 166 -0.55 2.01 -17.78
CA LYS A 166 -1.64 3.00 -17.73
C LYS A 166 -1.34 4.03 -16.65
N TYR A 167 -1.69 5.28 -16.92
CA TYR A 167 -1.50 6.37 -15.98
C TYR A 167 -2.75 7.24 -15.88
N GLU A 168 -3.24 7.47 -14.66
CA GLU A 168 -4.42 8.29 -14.42
C GLU A 168 -4.04 9.77 -14.35
N MET A 169 -4.67 10.57 -15.20
CA MET A 169 -4.40 12.00 -15.33
C MET A 169 -5.69 12.77 -15.61
N GLU A 170 -5.69 14.03 -15.18
CA GLU A 170 -6.75 14.99 -15.45
C GLU A 170 -6.21 16.09 -16.34
N LEU A 171 -6.88 16.33 -17.47
CA LEU A 171 -6.57 17.43 -18.37
C LEU A 171 -7.29 18.69 -17.90
N THR A 172 -6.53 19.71 -17.54
CA THR A 172 -7.06 20.97 -17.02
C THR A 172 -6.66 22.10 -17.97
N PRO A 173 -7.60 22.92 -18.47
CA PRO A 173 -7.28 24.09 -19.28
C PRO A 173 -6.32 25.03 -18.53
N PHE A 174 -5.42 25.69 -19.25
CA PHE A 174 -4.49 26.64 -18.64
C PHE A 174 -5.22 27.80 -17.92
N SER A 175 -6.42 28.17 -18.36
CA SER A 175 -7.28 29.15 -17.67
C SER A 175 -7.58 28.77 -16.22
N ASP A 176 -7.56 27.48 -15.89
CA ASP A 176 -7.85 26.93 -14.57
C ASP A 176 -6.57 26.54 -13.81
N PHE A 177 -5.43 27.15 -14.15
CA PHE A 177 -4.12 26.87 -13.54
C PHE A 177 -4.14 26.84 -12.01
N HIS A 178 -4.81 27.81 -11.38
CA HIS A 178 -4.88 27.90 -9.92
C HIS A 178 -5.58 26.68 -9.29
N LEU A 179 -6.64 26.21 -9.92
CA LEU A 179 -7.36 25.01 -9.49
C LEU A 179 -6.49 23.76 -9.68
N ALA A 180 -5.83 23.62 -10.83
CA ALA A 180 -4.89 22.53 -11.08
C ALA A 180 -3.76 22.51 -10.03
N LEU A 181 -3.23 23.68 -9.65
CA LEU A 181 -2.19 23.80 -8.64
C LEU A 181 -2.69 23.37 -7.25
N ASP A 182 -3.88 23.82 -6.84
CA ASP A 182 -4.47 23.47 -5.56
C ASP A 182 -4.74 21.96 -5.45
N LYS A 183 -5.21 21.34 -6.54
CA LYS A 183 -5.35 19.88 -6.65
C LYS A 183 -4.00 19.18 -6.53
N ALA A 184 -2.98 19.63 -7.26
CA ALA A 184 -1.65 19.02 -7.25
C ALA A 184 -0.94 19.15 -5.89
N LEU A 185 -1.23 20.20 -5.11
CA LEU A 185 -0.75 20.39 -3.74
C LEU A 185 -1.55 19.60 -2.71
N GLY A 186 -2.57 18.86 -3.12
CA GLY A 186 -3.40 18.04 -2.24
C GLY A 186 -4.40 18.82 -1.40
N LYS A 187 -4.68 20.10 -1.72
CA LYS A 187 -5.70 20.91 -1.00
C LYS A 187 -7.11 20.35 -1.19
N HIS A 188 -7.32 19.58 -2.25
CA HIS A 188 -8.56 18.87 -2.56
C HIS A 188 -8.46 17.35 -2.30
N GLY A 189 -7.57 16.92 -1.42
CA GLY A 189 -7.31 15.51 -1.17
C GLY A 189 -6.49 14.85 -2.28
N SER A 190 -6.58 13.52 -2.41
CA SER A 190 -5.90 12.80 -3.47
C SER A 190 -6.58 13.07 -4.80
N GLN A 191 -5.83 13.65 -5.74
CA GLN A 191 -6.30 13.99 -7.07
C GLN A 191 -5.40 13.32 -8.11
N PRO A 192 -5.93 12.96 -9.29
CA PRO A 192 -5.10 12.50 -10.40
C PRO A 192 -4.05 13.54 -10.77
N LYS A 193 -3.01 13.10 -11.50
CA LYS A 193 -1.99 14.01 -12.01
C LYS A 193 -2.63 15.07 -12.91
N GLN A 194 -2.45 16.34 -12.53
CA GLN A 194 -2.95 17.47 -13.30
C GLN A 194 -2.00 17.71 -14.49
N VAL A 195 -2.56 17.79 -15.70
CA VAL A 195 -1.85 18.07 -16.94
C VAL A 195 -2.50 19.28 -17.60
N LEU A 196 -1.72 20.35 -17.76
CA LEU A 196 -2.21 21.59 -18.33
C LEU A 196 -2.33 21.49 -19.85
N LYS A 197 -3.48 21.90 -20.37
CA LYS A 197 -3.74 22.02 -21.80
C LYS A 197 -3.76 23.50 -22.20
N PHE A 198 -2.97 23.83 -23.21
CA PHE A 198 -2.89 25.16 -23.81
C PHE A 198 -3.80 25.26 -25.03
#